data_AF-A0A7V9B9X4-F1
#
_entry.id   AF-A0A7V9B9X4-F1
#
_cell.length_a   1.000
_cell.length_b   1.000
_cell.length_c   1.000
_cell.angle_alpha   90.00
_cell.angle_beta   90.00
_cell.angle_gamma   90.00
#
_symmetry.space_group_name_H-M   'P 1'
#
loop_
_entity.id
_entity.type
_entity.pdbx_description
1 polymer ?
#
loop_
_entity_poly.entity_id
_entity_poly.type
_entity_poly.pdbx_seq_one_letter_code
_entity_poly.pdbx_strand_id
1 'polypeptide(L)'
;MKLIDRDETIVVVTAADLDVDAPDRASAARLLAEIAVRGAGHPYRRGIVVTDDAWFGTNQFHGSPTVTIGGPGVNGVAGRFSTELPTVWTEDERVIIQADFSDGGRRAALWGMDRAATSAAVDAFIGRGWLDELLDRCWRFRAGAFA
;
A
#
# COMPACT_ATOMS: atom_id res chain seq x y z
N MET A 1 -15.15 -2.05 -19.45
CA MET A 1 -14.76 -1.03 -18.47
C MET A 1 -13.60 -1.59 -17.65
N LYS A 2 -12.43 -0.96 -17.65
CA LYS A 2 -11.25 -1.42 -16.90
C LYS A 2 -11.44 -1.01 -15.43
N LEU A 3 -11.51 -1.96 -14.52
CA LEU A 3 -11.77 -1.69 -13.09
C LEU A 3 -10.51 -1.15 -12.37
N ILE A 4 -9.34 -1.62 -12.79
CA ILE A 4 -8.02 -1.28 -12.23
C ILE A 4 -7.01 -1.02 -13.34
N ASP A 5 -6.13 -0.04 -13.17
CA ASP A 5 -4.94 0.10 -14.00
C ASP A 5 -3.73 -0.50 -13.27
N ARG A 6 -2.98 -1.38 -13.94
CA ARG A 6 -1.86 -2.11 -13.32
C ARG A 6 -0.66 -1.21 -13.01
N ASP A 7 -0.58 -0.03 -13.58
CA ASP A 7 0.53 0.89 -13.34
C ASP A 7 0.13 2.08 -12.48
N GLU A 8 -1.13 2.52 -12.56
CA GLU A 8 -1.60 3.71 -11.84
C GLU A 8 -2.39 3.42 -10.56
N THR A 9 -3.10 2.28 -10.49
CA THR A 9 -3.95 1.94 -9.34
C THR A 9 -3.13 1.26 -8.26
N ILE A 10 -3.14 1.85 -7.06
CA ILE A 10 -2.46 1.30 -5.89
C ILE A 10 -3.38 0.29 -5.20
N VAL A 11 -2.91 -0.95 -5.07
CA VAL A 11 -3.62 -2.01 -4.36
C VAL A 11 -3.24 -1.96 -2.89
N VAL A 12 -4.14 -1.50 -2.04
CA VAL A 12 -3.98 -1.50 -0.59
C VAL A 12 -4.52 -2.83 -0.04
N VAL A 13 -3.68 -3.62 0.61
CA VAL A 13 -4.01 -4.97 1.07
C VAL A 13 -4.11 -4.99 2.59
N THR A 14 -5.27 -5.37 3.12
CA THR A 14 -5.46 -5.66 4.55
C THR A 14 -5.60 -7.16 4.76
N ALA A 15 -5.46 -7.64 6.00
CA ALA A 15 -5.82 -9.01 6.33
C ALA A 15 -7.30 -9.29 6.01
N ALA A 16 -7.61 -10.53 5.61
CA ALA A 16 -8.96 -11.06 5.56
C ALA A 16 -9.50 -11.29 6.99
N ASP A 17 -9.64 -10.23 7.80
CA ASP A 17 -10.26 -10.35 9.10
C ASP A 17 -11.71 -9.85 9.06
N LEU A 18 -12.61 -10.66 9.62
CA LEU A 18 -14.08 -10.54 9.53
C LEU A 18 -14.66 -9.42 10.40
N ASP A 19 -13.80 -8.65 11.08
CA ASP A 19 -14.22 -7.60 11.99
C ASP A 19 -14.44 -6.27 11.25
N VAL A 20 -15.69 -5.80 11.29
CA VAL A 20 -16.11 -4.53 10.72
C VAL A 20 -15.42 -3.34 11.41
N ASP A 21 -15.01 -3.51 12.68
CA ASP A 21 -14.32 -2.51 13.49
C ASP A 21 -12.79 -2.66 13.47
N ALA A 22 -12.23 -3.49 12.57
CA ALA A 22 -10.79 -3.69 12.44
C ALA A 22 -10.06 -2.33 12.22
N PRO A 23 -9.17 -1.90 13.14
CA PRO A 23 -8.39 -0.67 13.06
C PRO A 23 -7.59 -0.50 11.76
N ASP A 24 -7.18 -1.60 11.14
CA ASP A 24 -6.50 -1.60 9.84
C ASP A 24 -7.38 -0.97 8.75
N ARG A 25 -8.71 -1.00 8.88
CA ARG A 25 -9.66 -0.29 8.01
C ARG A 25 -9.51 1.22 8.12
N ALA A 26 -9.32 1.75 9.32
CA ALA A 26 -9.12 3.19 9.53
C ALA A 26 -7.77 3.64 8.94
N SER A 27 -6.71 2.87 9.17
CA SER A 27 -5.39 3.13 8.58
C SER A 27 -5.42 3.01 7.04
N ALA A 28 -6.15 2.03 6.49
CA ALA A 28 -6.37 1.91 5.05
C ALA A 28 -7.15 3.10 4.49
N ALA A 29 -8.24 3.52 5.16
CA ALA A 29 -9.02 4.68 4.75
C ALA A 29 -8.19 5.98 4.77
N ARG A 30 -7.35 6.16 5.80
CA ARG A 30 -6.39 7.27 5.90
C ARG A 30 -5.46 7.29 4.70
N LEU A 31 -4.83 6.16 4.38
CA LEU A 31 -3.92 6.04 3.24
C LEU A 31 -4.65 6.29 1.90
N LEU A 32 -5.84 5.71 1.72
CA LEU A 32 -6.66 5.92 0.54
C LEU A 32 -7.01 7.39 0.32
N ALA A 33 -7.34 8.13 1.38
CA ALA A 33 -7.64 9.55 1.28
C ALA A 33 -6.44 10.34 0.76
N GLU A 34 -5.24 10.06 1.27
CA GLU A 34 -4.00 10.72 0.84
C GLU A 34 -3.63 10.38 -0.61
N ILE A 35 -3.85 9.13 -1.04
CA ILE A 35 -3.69 8.72 -2.45
C ILE A 35 -4.69 9.46 -3.34
N ALA A 36 -5.97 9.50 -2.94
CA ALA A 36 -7.03 10.13 -3.72
C ALA A 36 -6.81 11.64 -3.90
N VAL A 37 -6.33 12.33 -2.86
CA VAL A 37 -5.96 13.75 -2.94
C VAL A 37 -4.85 13.98 -3.95
N ARG A 38 -3.78 13.16 -3.92
CA ARG A 38 -2.63 13.29 -4.83
C ARG A 38 -2.94 12.88 -6.27
N GLY A 39 -3.88 11.96 -6.45
CA GLY A 39 -4.31 11.48 -7.76
C GLY A 39 -5.51 12.22 -8.35
N ALA A 40 -6.00 13.28 -7.69
CA ALA A 40 -7.18 14.03 -8.11
C ALA A 40 -7.10 14.46 -9.60
N GLY A 41 -8.21 14.30 -10.32
CA GLY A 41 -8.29 14.60 -11.75
C GLY A 41 -7.85 13.45 -12.68
N HIS A 42 -7.33 12.34 -12.13
CA HIS A 42 -6.95 11.17 -12.92
C HIS A 42 -7.74 9.91 -12.49
N PRO A 43 -8.48 9.25 -13.39
CA PRO A 43 -9.45 8.20 -13.03
C PRO A 43 -8.83 6.95 -12.41
N TYR A 44 -7.56 6.65 -12.71
CA TYR A 44 -6.87 5.45 -12.25
C TYR A 44 -5.77 5.70 -11.21
N ARG A 45 -5.43 6.97 -10.95
CA ARG A 45 -4.49 7.37 -9.90
C ARG A 45 -5.21 7.39 -8.55
N ARG A 46 -5.52 6.19 -8.07
CA ARG A 46 -6.33 5.97 -6.88
C ARG A 46 -5.88 4.71 -6.16
N GLY A 47 -6.24 4.60 -4.90
CA GLY A 47 -6.12 3.36 -4.16
C GLY A 47 -7.40 2.54 -4.22
N ILE A 48 -7.28 1.22 -4.12
CA ILE A 48 -8.37 0.29 -3.82
C ILE A 48 -7.99 -0.55 -2.61
N VAL A 49 -8.96 -0.97 -1.81
CA VAL A 49 -8.72 -1.90 -0.69
C VAL A 49 -9.17 -3.29 -1.08
N VAL A 50 -8.31 -4.27 -0.85
CA VAL A 50 -8.59 -5.70 -1.03
C VAL A 50 -8.09 -6.47 0.19
N THR A 51 -8.62 -7.66 0.43
CA THR A 51 -8.03 -8.58 1.40
C THR A 51 -6.80 -9.28 0.80
N ASP A 52 -5.95 -9.82 1.65
CA ASP A 52 -4.84 -10.70 1.25
C ASP A 52 -5.33 -11.93 0.46
N ASP A 53 -6.44 -12.55 0.86
CA ASP A 53 -7.09 -13.62 0.10
C ASP A 53 -7.44 -13.18 -1.33
N ALA A 54 -8.06 -12.00 -1.48
CA ALA A 54 -8.40 -11.46 -2.79
C ALA A 54 -7.16 -11.10 -3.60
N TRP A 55 -6.08 -10.66 -2.94
CA TRP A 55 -4.79 -10.40 -3.57
C TRP A 55 -4.22 -11.68 -4.17
N PHE A 56 -4.06 -12.75 -3.38
CA PHE A 56 -3.54 -14.03 -3.85
C PHE A 56 -4.42 -14.68 -4.93
N GLY A 57 -5.74 -14.53 -4.83
CA GLY A 57 -6.70 -15.07 -5.80
C GLY A 57 -6.74 -14.33 -7.14
N THR A 58 -6.11 -13.15 -7.25
CA THR A 58 -6.25 -12.28 -8.43
C THR A 58 -4.90 -11.91 -9.03
N ASN A 59 -4.48 -12.66 -10.06
CA ASN A 59 -3.23 -12.43 -10.79
C ASN A 59 -3.00 -10.99 -11.28
N GLN A 60 -4.07 -10.22 -11.49
CA GLN A 60 -3.94 -8.83 -11.90
C GLN A 60 -3.27 -7.95 -10.82
N PHE A 61 -3.45 -8.27 -9.54
CA PHE A 61 -2.88 -7.49 -8.43
C PHE A 61 -1.39 -7.77 -8.22
N HIS A 62 -0.89 -8.95 -8.59
CA HIS A 62 0.52 -9.31 -8.38
C HIS A 62 1.52 -8.42 -9.14
N GLY A 63 1.09 -7.84 -10.26
CA GLY A 63 1.85 -6.89 -11.06
C GLY A 63 1.52 -5.41 -10.79
N SER A 64 0.54 -5.14 -9.93
CA SER A 64 0.14 -3.78 -9.57
C SER A 64 0.99 -3.25 -8.41
N PRO A 65 1.19 -1.91 -8.32
CA PRO A 65 1.70 -1.28 -7.11
C PRO A 65 0.89 -1.73 -5.90
N THR A 66 1.56 -2.21 -4.85
CA THR A 66 0.89 -2.85 -3.71
C THR A 66 1.41 -2.31 -2.39
N VAL A 67 0.51 -1.87 -1.51
CA VAL A 67 0.84 -1.46 -0.14
C VAL A 67 0.06 -2.35 0.84
N THR A 68 0.74 -3.09 1.70
CA THR A 68 0.08 -3.90 2.74
C THR A 68 -0.02 -3.12 4.04
N ILE A 69 -1.12 -3.27 4.74
CA ILE A 69 -1.34 -2.77 6.10
C ILE A 69 -1.62 -3.96 7.00
N GLY A 70 -0.95 -3.98 8.15
CA GLY A 70 -1.03 -5.08 9.12
C GLY A 70 0.19 -6.00 9.05
N GLY A 71 0.56 -6.56 10.20
CA GLY A 71 1.79 -7.33 10.36
C GLY A 71 1.81 -8.69 9.65
N PRO A 72 3.00 -9.26 9.45
CA PRO A 72 3.19 -10.53 8.73
C PRO A 72 2.51 -11.73 9.38
N GLY A 73 2.16 -11.65 10.68
CA GLY A 73 1.42 -12.69 11.38
C GLY A 73 -0.09 -12.69 11.13
N VAL A 74 -0.65 -11.63 10.52
CA VAL A 74 -2.10 -11.49 10.29
C VAL A 74 -2.45 -11.21 8.82
N ASN A 75 -1.57 -10.55 8.07
CA ASN A 75 -1.75 -10.28 6.64
C ASN A 75 -0.77 -11.14 5.83
N GLY A 76 -1.28 -12.09 5.05
CA GLY A 76 -0.46 -13.05 4.31
C GLY A 76 0.43 -12.40 3.25
N VAL A 77 -0.02 -11.31 2.63
CA VAL A 77 0.81 -10.55 1.65
C VAL A 77 1.91 -9.79 2.38
N ALA A 78 1.63 -9.22 3.55
CA ALA A 78 2.66 -8.64 4.41
C ALA A 78 3.67 -9.69 4.88
N GLY A 79 3.22 -10.92 5.17
CA GLY A 79 4.07 -12.07 5.49
C GLY A 79 5.04 -12.43 4.39
N ARG A 80 4.60 -12.37 3.13
CA ARG A 80 5.47 -12.53 1.97
C ARG A 80 6.45 -11.34 1.86
N PHE A 81 5.94 -10.12 1.88
CA PHE A 81 6.74 -8.91 1.71
C PHE A 81 7.78 -8.73 2.80
N SER A 82 7.52 -9.18 4.02
CA SER A 82 8.48 -9.05 5.12
C SER A 82 9.80 -9.80 4.88
N THR A 83 9.77 -10.84 4.03
CA THR A 83 10.95 -11.61 3.62
C THR A 83 11.58 -11.12 2.32
N GLU A 84 10.82 -10.42 1.47
CA GLU A 84 11.25 -9.98 0.14
C GLU A 84 11.74 -8.52 0.14
N LEU A 85 11.15 -7.65 0.97
CA LEU A 85 11.38 -6.21 0.97
C LEU A 85 12.39 -5.79 2.05
N PRO A 86 13.32 -4.88 1.74
CA PRO A 86 14.20 -4.32 2.76
C PRO A 86 13.42 -3.40 3.71
N THR A 87 13.82 -3.37 4.98
CA THR A 87 13.36 -2.35 5.93
C THR A 87 13.98 -1.01 5.55
N VAL A 88 13.14 -0.07 5.14
CA VAL A 88 13.57 1.30 4.79
C VAL A 88 13.47 2.23 6.00
N TRP A 89 12.64 1.89 6.98
CA TRP A 89 12.55 2.63 8.22
C TRP A 89 11.97 1.81 9.37
N THR A 90 12.41 2.13 10.59
CA THR A 90 11.85 1.61 11.82
C THR A 90 11.93 2.64 12.95
N GLU A 91 11.02 2.54 13.92
CA GLU A 91 11.04 3.27 15.18
C GLU A 91 10.81 2.31 16.35
N ASP A 92 11.70 2.40 17.34
CA ASP A 92 11.74 1.56 18.55
C ASP A 92 11.63 0.04 18.30
N GLU A 93 11.99 -0.42 17.09
CA GLU A 93 11.78 -1.81 16.63
C GLU A 93 10.30 -2.25 16.65
N ARG A 94 9.38 -1.30 16.80
CA ARG A 94 7.94 -1.53 16.95
C ARG A 94 7.14 -1.09 15.74
N VAL A 95 7.60 -0.05 15.07
CA VAL A 95 7.01 0.47 13.84
C VAL A 95 7.95 0.13 12.70
N ILE A 96 7.45 -0.50 11.64
CA ILE A 96 8.26 -1.02 10.55
C ILE A 96 7.64 -0.59 9.22
N ILE A 97 8.49 -0.03 8.36
CA ILE A 97 8.20 0.20 6.95
C ILE A 97 9.22 -0.57 6.12
N GLN A 98 8.74 -1.49 5.32
CA GLN A 98 9.54 -2.19 4.31
C GLN A 98 9.07 -1.76 2.93
N ALA A 99 9.98 -1.50 2.00
CA ALA A 99 9.60 -1.02 0.69
C ALA A 99 10.64 -1.31 -0.39
N ASP A 100 10.14 -1.50 -1.61
CA ASP A 100 10.93 -1.47 -2.85
C ASP A 100 10.17 -0.61 -3.87
N PHE A 101 10.79 0.50 -4.29
CA PHE A 101 10.21 1.43 -5.26
C PHE A 101 10.88 1.36 -6.64
N SER A 102 11.61 0.29 -6.92
CA SER A 102 12.13 0.01 -8.26
C SER A 102 10.99 -0.25 -9.27
N ASP A 103 11.30 -0.18 -10.56
CA ASP A 103 10.31 -0.30 -11.64
C ASP A 103 9.59 -1.66 -11.66
N GLY A 104 10.20 -2.72 -11.09
CA GLY A 104 9.56 -4.03 -10.87
C GLY A 104 9.07 -4.26 -9.44
N GLY A 105 9.40 -3.34 -8.54
CA GLY A 105 9.31 -3.49 -7.09
C GLY A 105 8.11 -2.83 -6.45
N ARG A 106 7.66 -1.64 -6.90
CA ARG A 106 6.53 -0.78 -6.43
C ARG A 106 5.67 -1.32 -5.27
N ARG A 107 6.29 -1.62 -4.12
CA ARG A 107 5.67 -2.34 -3.00
C ARG A 107 6.09 -1.72 -1.68
N ALA A 108 5.16 -1.72 -0.74
CA ALA A 108 5.44 -1.39 0.65
C ALA A 108 4.66 -2.30 1.59
N ALA A 109 5.23 -2.58 2.76
CA ALA A 109 4.57 -3.22 3.87
C ALA A 109 4.65 -2.31 5.10
N LEU A 110 3.49 -1.95 5.64
CA LEU A 110 3.32 -1.01 6.75
C LEU A 110 2.72 -1.75 7.94
N TRP A 111 3.52 -1.93 8.99
CA TRP A 111 3.08 -2.71 10.14
C TRP A 111 3.83 -2.34 11.42
N GLY A 112 3.25 -2.74 12.54
CA GLY A 112 3.93 -2.68 13.82
C GLY A 112 3.53 -3.82 14.75
N MET A 113 4.15 -3.86 15.93
CA MET A 113 3.90 -4.90 16.94
C MET A 113 2.47 -4.90 17.50
N ASP A 114 1.76 -3.79 17.35
CA ASP A 114 0.37 -3.63 17.73
C ASP A 114 -0.37 -2.70 16.74
N ARG A 115 -1.65 -2.46 17.03
CA ARG A 115 -2.54 -1.63 16.22
C ARG A 115 -2.10 -0.17 16.17
N ALA A 116 -1.66 0.39 17.30
CA ALA A 116 -1.21 1.78 17.36
C ALA A 116 0.08 1.96 16.55
N ALA A 117 1.01 1.00 16.67
CA ALA A 117 2.24 0.97 15.90
C ALA A 117 1.97 0.80 14.40
N THR A 118 0.98 -0.02 14.00
CA THR A 118 0.57 -0.14 12.59
C THR A 118 0.01 1.18 12.04
N SER A 119 -0.82 1.89 12.82
CA SER A 119 -1.28 3.23 12.43
C SER A 119 -0.12 4.21 12.30
N ALA A 120 0.83 4.18 13.25
CA ALA A 120 2.03 5.02 13.20
C ALA A 120 2.90 4.72 11.96
N ALA A 121 2.98 3.46 11.52
CA ALA A 121 3.68 3.11 10.28
C ALA A 121 3.03 3.77 9.06
N VAL A 122 1.69 3.80 9.00
CA VAL A 122 0.96 4.48 7.92
C VAL A 122 1.18 5.99 7.97
N ASP A 123 1.10 6.61 9.15
CA ASP A 123 1.33 8.05 9.30
C ASP A 123 2.79 8.41 8.95
N ALA A 124 3.76 7.60 9.36
CA ALA A 124 5.17 7.78 8.98
C ALA A 124 5.38 7.61 7.48
N PHE A 125 4.73 6.63 6.85
CA PHE A 125 4.77 6.41 5.40
C PHE A 125 4.32 7.65 4.61
N ILE A 126 3.24 8.29 5.07
CA ILE A 126 2.70 9.52 4.48
C ILE A 126 3.60 10.72 4.83
N GLY A 127 3.84 10.97 6.11
CA GLY A 127 4.45 12.21 6.61
C GLY A 127 5.94 12.35 6.27
N ARG A 128 6.62 11.25 5.95
CA ARG A 128 8.04 11.26 5.58
C ARG A 128 8.29 11.20 4.06
N GLY A 129 7.22 11.20 3.25
CA GLY A 129 7.31 11.31 1.79
C GLY A 129 7.51 9.99 1.03
N TRP A 130 7.48 8.83 1.69
CA TRP A 130 7.57 7.54 0.98
C TRP A 130 6.31 7.24 0.16
N LEU A 131 5.15 7.72 0.60
CA LEU A 131 3.95 7.70 -0.25
C LEU A 131 4.20 8.49 -1.54
N ASP A 132 4.75 9.70 -1.43
CA ASP A 132 5.02 10.54 -2.60
C ASP A 132 6.02 9.87 -3.54
N GLU A 133 7.08 9.24 -3.00
CA GLU A 133 8.04 8.48 -3.79
C GLU A 133 7.39 7.31 -4.53
N LEU A 134 6.56 6.50 -3.85
CA LEU A 134 5.83 5.40 -4.48
C LEU A 134 4.95 5.91 -5.62
N LEU A 135 4.16 6.96 -5.35
CA LEU A 135 3.21 7.51 -6.32
C LEU A 135 3.93 8.12 -7.52
N ASP A 136 5.03 8.83 -7.31
CA ASP A 136 5.89 9.34 -8.39
C ASP A 136 6.35 8.20 -9.30
N ARG A 137 6.80 7.08 -8.75
CA ARG A 137 7.24 5.91 -9.53
C ARG A 137 6.10 5.27 -10.29
N CYS A 138 4.89 5.24 -9.72
CA CYS A 138 3.71 4.70 -10.39
C CYS A 138 3.21 5.61 -11.51
N TRP A 139 3.25 6.94 -11.32
CA TRP A 139 2.52 7.88 -12.17
C TRP A 139 3.40 8.69 -13.15
N ARG A 140 4.73 8.64 -13.00
CA ARG A 140 5.70 9.38 -13.85
C ARG A 140 5.56 9.11 -15.35
N PHE A 141 5.08 7.94 -15.76
CA PHE A 141 5.11 7.53 -17.17
C PHE A 141 4.01 8.12 -18.08
N ARG A 142 3.02 8.90 -17.58
CA ARG A 142 1.92 9.40 -18.44
C ARG A 142 1.53 10.87 -18.30
N ALA A 143 2.42 11.74 -17.82
CA ALA A 143 2.18 13.20 -17.91
C ALA A 143 2.06 13.72 -19.36
N GLY A 144 2.36 12.92 -20.38
CA GLY A 144 2.30 13.31 -21.81
C GLY A 144 1.14 12.71 -22.63
N ALA A 145 0.12 12.10 -22.04
CA ALA A 145 -0.96 11.43 -22.80
C ALA A 145 -2.26 12.26 -22.94
N PHE A 146 -2.23 13.55 -22.60
CA PHE A 146 -3.31 14.49 -22.86
C PHE A 146 -2.74 15.74 -23.53
N ALA A 147 -2.38 15.60 -24.80
CA ALA A 147 -2.14 16.70 -25.73
C ALA A 147 -2.92 16.42 -27.02
#